data_AF-A0A7C6XF97-F1
#
_entry.id   AF-A0A7C6XF97-F1
#
_cell.length_a   1.000
_cell.length_b   1.000
_cell.length_c   1.000
_cell.angle_alpha   90.00
_cell.angle_beta   90.00
_cell.angle_gamma   90.00
#
_symmetry.space_group_name_H-M   'P 1'
#
loop_
_entity.id
_entity.type
_entity.pdbx_description
1 polymer ?
#
loop_
_entity_poly.entity_id
_entity_poly.type
_entity_poly.pdbx_seq_one_letter_code
_entity_poly.pdbx_strand_id
1 'polypeptide(L)'
;MSNPSTRLIDGMPRLIQAGMGIHISSARLANITSRLGALGVVSGAGLRHVVVEQVRAGATEAIAAARTFPFARYVEELLAFAPGGSKHRSAVPVDHPEPRLGGLAKRLTTISAYVEVAMAKKGHRGKVGINVMWKCALSVLPTIYGSMLAGVDALVCGAGVPMELPGIVANIRAGKDLSYAPLTGTDTHTQLSITEDDPAPVLARMEPPKMLPIVSNYAFCKRIMDTWAKRYEGARPFAFVLENHAAGGHNAPPRNKVAFTETDDLDSYFDKVLGLGLPIYVAGEFPGGGSRSDYLHWLERGAYGIQVGSRFALCSDSGMRPDLRDAVIEANRRGESEVVTDLRLSPTGYPFKRVSVPGTLSDPRVYAARPRVCSRLHLARSVFREQPDGTVKESYICPAMPEKRFLSLGGDPAELDDRVCLCNALLSTAGFYHDVEPPIVTLGDSGLLVKEHLSARQVMEEILTPEYVAQAEKDLAETT
;
A
#
# COMPACT_ATOMS: atom_id res chain seq x y z
N MET A 1 10.54 11.51 -37.18
CA MET A 1 11.21 12.53 -36.35
C MET A 1 10.68 12.38 -34.93
N SER A 2 11.51 11.89 -34.01
CA SER A 2 11.15 11.62 -32.62
C SER A 2 10.79 12.90 -31.88
N ASN A 3 9.57 12.96 -31.34
CA ASN A 3 9.08 14.06 -30.52
C ASN A 3 10.00 14.24 -29.29
N PRO A 4 10.53 15.44 -28.98
CA PRO A 4 11.46 15.66 -27.86
C PRO A 4 10.88 15.34 -26.47
N SER A 5 9.59 15.00 -26.38
CA SER A 5 8.89 14.60 -25.15
C SER A 5 8.84 13.10 -24.88
N THR A 6 9.48 12.21 -25.66
CA THR A 6 9.23 10.75 -25.60
C THR A 6 10.30 9.89 -24.91
N ARG A 7 11.19 10.45 -24.07
CA ARG A 7 12.09 9.61 -23.25
C ARG A 7 11.52 9.42 -21.85
N LEU A 8 11.39 8.16 -21.43
CA LEU A 8 11.12 7.80 -20.04
C LEU A 8 12.35 8.16 -19.18
N ILE A 9 12.12 8.71 -17.99
CA ILE A 9 13.18 9.00 -17.01
C ILE A 9 13.52 7.67 -16.33
N ASP A 10 14.76 7.20 -16.46
CA ASP A 10 15.25 5.91 -15.94
C ASP A 10 14.38 4.70 -16.34
N GLY A 11 13.72 4.76 -17.50
CA GLY A 11 12.79 3.73 -17.96
C GLY A 11 11.51 3.62 -17.12
N MET A 12 11.21 4.61 -16.26
CA MET A 12 10.02 4.61 -15.41
C MET A 12 8.75 4.88 -16.25
N PRO A 13 7.72 4.02 -16.20
CA PRO A 13 6.45 4.24 -16.90
C PRO A 13 5.71 5.51 -16.51
N ARG A 14 4.89 6.05 -17.42
CA ARG A 14 4.04 7.22 -17.15
C ARG A 14 2.66 6.88 -16.57
N LEU A 15 2.28 5.61 -16.59
CA LEU A 15 1.07 5.13 -15.94
C LEU A 15 1.48 4.30 -14.73
N ILE A 16 0.90 4.60 -13.58
CA ILE A 16 1.01 3.79 -12.37
C ILE A 16 -0.34 3.12 -12.12
N GLN A 17 -0.36 1.78 -12.05
CA GLN A 17 -1.45 1.06 -11.40
C GLN A 17 -1.23 1.19 -9.89
N ALA A 18 -2.13 1.86 -9.17
CA ALA A 18 -1.93 2.25 -7.78
C ALA A 18 -1.87 1.03 -6.82
N GLY A 19 -1.11 1.11 -5.73
CA GLY A 19 -1.20 0.10 -4.67
C GLY A 19 -2.46 0.31 -3.82
N MET A 20 -3.37 -0.66 -3.82
CA MET A 20 -4.74 -0.51 -3.31
C MET A 20 -5.02 -1.52 -2.19
N GLY A 21 -5.60 -1.02 -1.09
CA GLY A 21 -6.12 -1.82 0.01
C GLY A 21 -5.12 -2.85 0.55
N ILE A 22 -5.62 -4.01 0.99
CA ILE A 22 -4.81 -5.20 1.23
C ILE A 22 -5.05 -6.13 0.05
N HIS A 23 -3.99 -6.46 -0.71
CA HIS A 23 -4.00 -7.42 -1.81
C HIS A 23 -5.01 -7.16 -2.96
N ILE A 24 -5.70 -6.01 -3.01
CA ILE A 24 -6.47 -5.61 -4.20
C ILE A 24 -5.50 -5.40 -5.38
N SER A 25 -4.37 -4.75 -5.09
CA SER A 25 -3.19 -4.84 -5.96
C SER A 25 -2.35 -6.05 -5.58
N SER A 26 -2.74 -7.19 -6.11
CA SER A 26 -2.02 -8.47 -5.98
C SER A 26 -0.79 -8.52 -6.88
N ALA A 27 0.12 -9.48 -6.64
CA ALA A 27 1.21 -9.78 -7.57
C ALA A 27 0.72 -10.01 -9.01
N ARG A 28 -0.45 -10.64 -9.20
CA ARG A 28 -1.04 -10.87 -10.52
C ARG A 28 -1.36 -9.56 -11.24
N LEU A 29 -2.08 -8.64 -10.58
CA LEU A 29 -2.45 -7.37 -11.20
C LEU A 29 -1.21 -6.52 -11.53
N ALA A 30 -0.25 -6.47 -10.60
CA ALA A 30 1.00 -5.76 -10.82
C ALA A 30 1.79 -6.37 -11.98
N ASN A 31 1.92 -7.69 -12.06
CA ASN A 31 2.59 -8.38 -13.15
C ASN A 31 1.98 -8.04 -14.52
N ILE A 32 0.65 -8.15 -14.64
CA ILE A 32 -0.05 -7.84 -15.89
C ILE A 32 0.22 -6.40 -16.30
N THR A 33 0.01 -5.43 -15.41
CA THR A 33 0.20 -4.02 -15.77
C THR A 33 1.65 -3.67 -16.05
N SER A 34 2.61 -4.27 -15.34
CA SER A 34 4.05 -4.12 -15.59
C SER A 34 4.47 -4.65 -16.95
N ARG A 35 3.94 -5.80 -17.39
CA ARG A 35 4.18 -6.35 -18.73
C ARG A 35 3.66 -5.45 -19.84
N LEU A 36 2.59 -4.71 -19.57
CA LEU A 36 1.91 -3.85 -20.54
C LEU A 36 2.42 -2.40 -20.49
N GLY A 37 3.54 -2.14 -19.83
CA GLY A 37 4.24 -0.86 -19.86
C GLY A 37 3.78 0.17 -18.82
N ALA A 38 3.02 -0.23 -17.80
CA ALA A 38 2.81 0.59 -16.59
C ALA A 38 3.81 0.23 -15.48
N LEU A 39 3.88 1.06 -14.44
CA LEU A 39 4.43 0.66 -13.15
C LEU A 39 3.33 -0.09 -12.41
N GLY A 40 3.40 -1.42 -12.40
CA GLY A 40 2.55 -2.26 -11.57
C GLY A 40 2.98 -2.19 -10.11
N VAL A 41 2.05 -1.86 -9.21
CA VAL A 41 2.36 -1.66 -7.79
C VAL A 41 1.62 -2.69 -6.95
N VAL A 42 2.35 -3.56 -6.25
CA VAL A 42 1.76 -4.47 -5.26
C VAL A 42 1.41 -3.73 -3.97
N SER A 43 0.35 -4.14 -3.29
CA SER A 43 0.04 -3.57 -1.97
C SER A 43 0.95 -4.16 -0.89
N GLY A 44 1.73 -3.34 -0.19
CA GLY A 44 2.56 -3.78 0.93
C GLY A 44 1.80 -3.97 2.25
N ALA A 45 0.52 -3.59 2.32
CA ALA A 45 -0.26 -3.70 3.56
C ALA A 45 -0.76 -5.13 3.78
N GLY A 46 -0.58 -5.66 5.00
CA GLY A 46 -1.16 -6.94 5.41
C GLY A 46 -0.56 -8.19 4.76
N LEU A 47 0.53 -8.07 3.99
CA LEU A 47 1.09 -9.18 3.19
C LEU A 47 1.44 -10.43 3.99
N ARG A 48 1.88 -10.27 5.24
CA ARG A 48 2.13 -11.40 6.15
C ARG A 48 0.95 -12.37 6.22
N HIS A 49 -0.26 -11.84 6.30
CA HIS A 49 -1.46 -12.64 6.44
C HIS A 49 -1.85 -13.26 5.10
N VAL A 50 -1.71 -12.50 4.01
CA VAL A 50 -2.01 -12.96 2.64
C VAL A 50 -1.11 -14.14 2.24
N VAL A 51 0.21 -13.95 2.29
CA VAL A 51 1.17 -14.94 1.81
C VAL A 51 1.21 -16.17 2.70
N VAL A 52 1.07 -16.02 4.03
CA VAL A 52 0.98 -17.19 4.92
C VAL A 52 -0.25 -18.04 4.61
N GLU A 53 -1.42 -17.44 4.35
CA GLU A 53 -2.61 -18.21 3.96
C GLU A 53 -2.49 -18.83 2.55
N GLN A 54 -1.85 -18.14 1.59
CA GLN A 54 -1.54 -18.73 0.28
C GLN A 54 -0.61 -19.95 0.41
N VAL A 55 0.47 -19.83 1.19
CA VAL A 55 1.40 -20.93 1.46
C VAL A 55 0.69 -22.07 2.19
N ARG A 56 -0.15 -21.76 3.18
CA ARG A 56 -0.97 -22.74 3.90
C ARG A 56 -1.92 -23.49 2.98
N ALA A 57 -2.49 -22.80 2.00
CA ALA A 57 -3.34 -23.40 0.96
C ALA A 57 -2.56 -24.20 -0.10
N GLY A 58 -1.22 -24.21 -0.03
CA GLY A 58 -0.38 -24.94 -0.99
C GLY A 58 -0.19 -24.20 -2.33
N ALA A 59 -0.34 -22.87 -2.35
CA ALA A 59 -0.14 -22.08 -3.56
C ALA A 59 1.30 -22.24 -4.09
N THR A 60 1.43 -22.94 -5.22
CA THR A 60 2.72 -23.37 -5.77
C THR A 60 3.60 -22.19 -6.18
N GLU A 61 3.01 -21.13 -6.73
CA GLU A 61 3.76 -19.93 -7.14
C GLU A 61 4.34 -19.17 -5.93
N ALA A 62 3.55 -18.99 -4.87
CA ALA A 62 4.01 -18.35 -3.64
C ALA A 62 5.11 -19.17 -2.96
N ILE A 63 4.96 -20.50 -2.92
CA ILE A 63 5.98 -21.41 -2.38
C ILE A 63 7.26 -21.37 -3.22
N ALA A 64 7.14 -21.36 -4.55
CA ALA A 64 8.29 -21.28 -5.45
C ALA A 64 9.04 -19.95 -5.28
N ALA A 65 8.32 -18.83 -5.21
CA ALA A 65 8.93 -17.52 -4.92
C ALA A 65 9.56 -17.47 -3.52
N ALA A 66 8.92 -18.04 -2.50
CA ALA A 66 9.49 -18.09 -1.15
C ALA A 66 10.85 -18.81 -1.12
N ARG A 67 10.99 -19.89 -1.90
CA ARG A 67 12.24 -20.67 -1.98
C ARG A 67 13.41 -19.93 -2.62
N THR A 68 13.18 -18.81 -3.31
CA THR A 68 14.25 -17.97 -3.86
C THR A 68 14.74 -16.89 -2.88
N PHE A 69 14.10 -16.76 -1.71
CA PHE A 69 14.52 -15.81 -0.69
C PHE A 69 15.94 -16.12 -0.20
N PRO A 70 16.83 -15.11 -0.06
CA PRO A 70 18.26 -15.35 0.14
C PRO A 70 18.63 -15.96 1.51
N PHE A 71 17.75 -15.88 2.50
CA PHE A 71 18.04 -16.33 3.87
C PHE A 71 17.17 -17.52 4.27
N ALA A 72 17.78 -18.70 4.41
CA ALA A 72 17.09 -19.98 4.65
C ALA A 72 16.11 -19.96 5.82
N ARG A 73 16.47 -19.30 6.93
CA ARG A 73 15.62 -19.16 8.13
C ARG A 73 14.23 -18.62 7.81
N TYR A 74 14.14 -17.60 6.94
CA TYR A 74 12.86 -16.99 6.59
C TYR A 74 12.00 -17.95 5.77
N VAL A 75 12.63 -18.71 4.87
CA VAL A 75 11.98 -19.74 4.05
C VAL A 75 11.43 -20.84 4.94
N GLU A 76 12.25 -21.39 5.83
CA GLU A 76 11.84 -22.44 6.79
C GLU A 76 10.68 -21.98 7.67
N GLU A 77 10.75 -20.76 8.21
CA GLU A 77 9.71 -20.21 9.07
C GLU A 77 8.38 -19.97 8.34
N LEU A 78 8.41 -19.56 7.07
CA LEU A 78 7.21 -19.43 6.23
C LEU A 78 6.67 -20.81 5.81
N LEU A 79 7.52 -21.72 5.34
CA LEU A 79 7.12 -23.05 4.90
C LEU A 79 6.66 -23.95 6.06
N ALA A 80 6.95 -23.61 7.32
CA ALA A 80 6.31 -24.23 8.46
C ALA A 80 4.78 -24.10 8.44
N PHE A 81 4.21 -23.13 7.73
CA PHE A 81 2.76 -22.97 7.56
C PHE A 81 2.20 -23.74 6.35
N ALA A 82 3.04 -24.25 5.45
CA ALA A 82 2.62 -25.02 4.28
C ALA A 82 1.91 -26.35 4.68
N PRO A 83 1.19 -27.03 3.76
CA PRO A 83 0.65 -28.35 4.03
C PRO A 83 1.70 -29.31 4.57
N GLY A 84 1.42 -29.92 5.73
CA GLY A 84 2.36 -30.82 6.43
C GLY A 84 3.41 -30.13 7.30
N GLY A 85 3.49 -28.80 7.30
CA GLY A 85 4.41 -28.02 8.14
C GLY A 85 3.98 -27.97 9.61
N SER A 86 4.95 -27.74 10.51
CA SER A 86 4.75 -27.75 11.97
C SER A 86 3.80 -26.67 12.50
N LYS A 87 3.57 -25.60 11.73
CA LYS A 87 2.68 -24.47 12.04
C LYS A 87 1.46 -24.40 11.13
N HIS A 88 1.17 -25.44 10.35
CA HIS A 88 0.09 -25.45 9.37
C HIS A 88 -1.27 -25.00 9.95
N ARG A 89 -1.57 -25.39 11.20
CA ARG A 89 -2.81 -25.03 11.91
C ARG A 89 -2.65 -23.86 12.90
N SER A 90 -1.45 -23.29 13.01
CA SER A 90 -1.19 -22.20 13.96
C SER A 90 -1.71 -20.88 13.42
N ALA A 91 -2.17 -20.00 14.32
CA ALA A 91 -2.51 -18.63 13.95
C ALA A 91 -1.29 -17.90 13.36
N VAL A 92 -1.53 -17.00 12.41
CA VAL A 92 -0.48 -16.15 11.86
C VAL A 92 0.01 -15.19 12.96
N PRO A 93 1.32 -15.15 13.28
CA PRO A 93 1.88 -14.28 14.30
C PRO A 93 1.56 -12.80 14.03
N VAL A 94 1.38 -12.03 15.09
CA VAL A 94 1.16 -10.58 15.04
C VAL A 94 2.33 -9.83 15.69
N ASP A 95 2.42 -8.55 15.41
CA ASP A 95 3.47 -7.70 15.95
C ASP A 95 3.37 -7.59 17.48
N HIS A 96 4.53 -7.53 18.14
CA HIS A 96 4.65 -7.48 19.59
C HIS A 96 5.75 -6.49 20.01
N PRO A 97 5.55 -5.67 21.07
CA PRO A 97 6.56 -4.71 21.53
C PRO A 97 7.87 -5.37 21.95
N GLU A 98 7.78 -6.46 22.72
CA GLU A 98 8.95 -7.28 23.09
C GLU A 98 9.62 -7.87 21.82
N PRO A 99 10.89 -7.52 21.54
CA PRO A 99 11.57 -7.95 20.31
C PRO A 99 11.59 -9.46 20.11
N ARG A 100 11.80 -10.22 21.20
CA ARG A 100 11.87 -11.69 21.16
C ARG A 100 10.55 -12.32 20.73
N LEU A 101 9.43 -11.75 21.14
CA LEU A 101 8.08 -12.24 20.79
C LEU A 101 7.64 -11.74 19.40
N GLY A 102 8.11 -10.55 18.98
CA GLY A 102 7.75 -9.94 17.69
C GLY A 102 8.63 -10.38 16.50
N GLY A 103 9.74 -11.07 16.73
CA GLY A 103 10.72 -11.39 15.69
C GLY A 103 10.16 -12.18 14.51
N LEU A 104 9.39 -13.25 14.79
CA LEU A 104 8.77 -14.07 13.73
C LEU A 104 7.77 -13.27 12.89
N ALA A 105 6.98 -12.41 13.52
CA ALA A 105 6.00 -11.58 12.84
C ALA A 105 6.66 -10.62 11.83
N LYS A 106 7.81 -10.04 12.19
CA LYS A 106 8.61 -9.18 11.29
C LYS A 106 9.23 -9.97 10.14
N ARG A 107 9.83 -11.13 10.43
CA ARG A 107 10.45 -11.97 9.39
C ARG A 107 9.42 -12.48 8.38
N LEU A 108 8.24 -12.90 8.84
CA LEU A 108 7.14 -13.27 7.96
C LEU A 108 6.67 -12.09 7.09
N THR A 109 6.60 -10.87 7.63
CA THR A 109 6.31 -9.68 6.82
C THR A 109 7.39 -9.44 5.75
N THR A 110 8.68 -9.57 6.11
CA THR A 110 9.81 -9.42 5.16
C THR A 110 9.70 -10.40 4.00
N ILE A 111 9.59 -11.70 4.26
CA ILE A 111 9.51 -12.70 3.18
C ILE A 111 8.20 -12.59 2.40
N SER A 112 7.10 -12.15 3.02
CA SER A 112 5.84 -11.95 2.30
C SER A 112 5.92 -10.79 1.31
N ALA A 113 6.55 -9.67 1.69
CA ALA A 113 6.83 -8.57 0.76
C ALA A 113 7.75 -8.99 -0.38
N TYR A 114 8.76 -9.82 -0.09
CA TYR A 114 9.61 -10.40 -1.12
C TYR A 114 8.81 -11.28 -2.10
N VAL A 115 8.00 -12.20 -1.58
CA VAL A 115 7.22 -13.15 -2.39
C VAL A 115 6.29 -12.44 -3.36
N GLU A 116 5.55 -11.44 -2.90
CA GLU A 116 4.64 -10.67 -3.77
C GLU A 116 5.39 -9.90 -4.86
N VAL A 117 6.51 -9.24 -4.53
CA VAL A 117 7.32 -8.53 -5.53
C VAL A 117 7.97 -9.50 -6.51
N ALA A 118 8.51 -10.63 -6.04
CA ALA A 118 9.13 -11.65 -6.88
C ALA A 118 8.12 -12.27 -7.86
N MET A 119 6.91 -12.59 -7.40
CA MET A 119 5.81 -13.04 -8.27
C MET A 119 5.40 -11.95 -9.26
N ALA A 120 5.29 -10.70 -8.80
CA ALA A 120 4.94 -9.58 -9.65
C ALA A 120 5.97 -9.32 -10.76
N LYS A 121 7.27 -9.60 -10.54
CA LYS A 121 8.34 -9.42 -11.53
C LYS A 121 8.52 -10.61 -12.49
N LYS A 122 7.84 -11.74 -12.27
CA LYS A 122 8.09 -13.00 -12.99
C LYS A 122 7.80 -12.86 -14.50
N GLY A 123 8.77 -13.23 -15.33
CA GLY A 123 8.58 -13.41 -16.78
C GLY A 123 8.53 -12.11 -17.57
N HIS A 124 9.13 -11.02 -17.07
CA HIS A 124 9.23 -9.74 -17.79
C HIS A 124 10.29 -8.79 -17.22
N ARG A 125 10.67 -7.79 -18.02
CA ARG A 125 11.57 -6.68 -17.66
C ARG A 125 10.86 -5.38 -17.26
N GLY A 126 9.53 -5.37 -17.28
CA GLY A 126 8.70 -4.26 -16.81
C GLY A 126 8.95 -3.87 -15.35
N LYS A 127 8.61 -2.63 -14.99
CA LYS A 127 8.89 -2.04 -13.67
C LYS A 127 7.82 -2.45 -12.66
N VAL A 128 8.25 -2.86 -11.46
CA VAL A 128 7.35 -3.24 -10.35
C VAL A 128 7.65 -2.37 -9.14
N GLY A 129 6.61 -1.75 -8.58
CA GLY A 129 6.64 -1.02 -7.33
C GLY A 129 5.96 -1.76 -6.19
N ILE A 130 6.13 -1.26 -4.98
CA ILE A 130 5.34 -1.65 -3.80
C ILE A 130 4.80 -0.40 -3.12
N ASN A 131 3.52 -0.46 -2.73
CA ASN A 131 2.94 0.55 -1.86
C ASN A 131 3.38 0.32 -0.42
N VAL A 132 4.04 1.31 0.16
CA VAL A 132 4.48 1.35 1.55
C VAL A 132 3.52 2.23 2.33
N MET A 133 2.59 1.59 3.05
CA MET A 133 1.62 2.26 3.91
C MET A 133 2.31 2.77 5.18
N TRP A 134 2.65 4.07 5.23
CA TRP A 134 3.50 4.61 6.30
C TRP A 134 2.87 4.50 7.69
N LYS A 135 1.54 4.61 7.79
CA LYS A 135 0.80 4.42 9.05
C LYS A 135 0.82 2.97 9.57
N CYS A 136 1.19 1.99 8.74
CA CYS A 136 1.46 0.62 9.17
C CYS A 136 2.87 0.49 9.78
N ALA A 137 3.16 1.31 10.79
CA ALA A 137 4.51 1.53 11.34
C ALA A 137 5.19 0.24 11.83
N LEU A 138 4.43 -0.72 12.36
CA LEU A 138 4.96 -2.01 12.84
C LEU A 138 5.50 -2.88 11.70
N SER A 139 4.97 -2.74 10.48
CA SER A 139 5.34 -3.53 9.32
C SER A 139 6.11 -2.76 8.25
N VAL A 140 6.28 -1.45 8.39
CA VAL A 140 6.89 -0.59 7.35
C VAL A 140 8.33 -0.98 7.02
N LEU A 141 9.17 -1.18 8.05
CA LEU A 141 10.57 -1.56 7.89
C LEU A 141 10.74 -2.96 7.24
N PRO A 142 10.10 -4.03 7.75
CA PRO A 142 10.21 -5.34 7.11
C PRO A 142 9.63 -5.36 5.69
N THR A 143 8.58 -4.58 5.41
CA THR A 143 8.02 -4.47 4.05
C THR A 143 9.03 -3.87 3.07
N ILE A 144 9.67 -2.75 3.45
CA ILE A 144 10.71 -2.12 2.63
C ILE A 144 11.86 -3.10 2.43
N TYR A 145 12.37 -3.72 3.50
CA TYR A 145 13.48 -4.66 3.44
C TYR A 145 13.21 -5.84 2.50
N GLY A 146 12.07 -6.51 2.68
CA GLY A 146 11.66 -7.65 1.86
C GLY A 146 11.52 -7.30 0.38
N SER A 147 10.91 -6.15 0.08
CA SER A 147 10.77 -5.66 -1.29
C SER A 147 12.11 -5.32 -1.95
N MET A 148 13.06 -4.76 -1.20
CA MET A 148 14.41 -4.46 -1.71
C MET A 148 15.18 -5.74 -2.03
N LEU A 149 15.07 -6.78 -1.20
CA LEU A 149 15.67 -8.09 -1.47
C LEU A 149 15.10 -8.75 -2.74
N ALA A 150 13.85 -8.43 -3.11
CA ALA A 150 13.22 -8.87 -4.36
C ALA A 150 13.54 -7.96 -5.56
N GLY A 151 14.38 -6.94 -5.38
CA GLY A 151 14.76 -6.01 -6.44
C GLY A 151 13.62 -5.12 -6.91
N VAL A 152 12.75 -4.64 -6.00
CA VAL A 152 11.67 -3.70 -6.34
C VAL A 152 12.20 -2.44 -7.02
N ASP A 153 11.51 -1.95 -8.04
CA ASP A 153 11.94 -0.77 -8.81
C ASP A 153 11.51 0.55 -8.16
N ALA A 154 10.41 0.55 -7.40
CA ALA A 154 9.86 1.75 -6.77
C ALA A 154 9.22 1.48 -5.40
N LEU A 155 9.48 2.36 -4.43
CA LEU A 155 8.74 2.48 -3.18
C LEU A 155 7.75 3.64 -3.32
N VAL A 156 6.46 3.31 -3.37
CA VAL A 156 5.38 4.30 -3.46
C VAL A 156 4.80 4.48 -2.06
N CYS A 157 4.98 5.65 -1.43
CA CYS A 157 4.73 5.81 0.01
C CYS A 157 3.49 6.67 0.28
N GLY A 158 2.41 6.06 0.77
CA GLY A 158 1.15 6.71 1.13
C GLY A 158 0.86 6.76 2.63
N ALA A 159 -0.22 7.46 3.00
CA ALA A 159 -0.78 7.56 4.35
C ALA A 159 0.26 7.88 5.45
N GLY A 160 1.00 8.97 5.26
CA GLY A 160 2.00 9.51 6.18
C GLY A 160 3.04 10.31 5.41
N VAL A 161 4.02 10.88 6.11
CA VAL A 161 5.08 11.67 5.46
C VAL A 161 6.41 10.96 5.66
N PRO A 162 6.99 10.34 4.62
CA PRO A 162 8.10 9.41 4.74
C PRO A 162 9.45 10.13 4.93
N MET A 163 9.61 10.82 6.06
CA MET A 163 10.78 11.65 6.31
C MET A 163 12.07 10.84 6.38
N GLU A 164 12.02 9.65 6.97
CA GLU A 164 13.18 8.79 7.20
C GLU A 164 13.50 7.85 6.04
N LEU A 165 12.69 7.83 4.98
CA LEU A 165 12.78 6.83 3.92
C LEU A 165 14.16 6.71 3.26
N PRO A 166 14.88 7.80 2.90
CA PRO A 166 16.22 7.66 2.33
C PRO A 166 17.20 7.01 3.31
N GLY A 167 17.11 7.39 4.59
CA GLY A 167 17.91 6.79 5.66
C GLY A 167 17.58 5.32 5.88
N ILE A 168 16.30 4.94 5.82
CA ILE A 168 15.86 3.53 5.89
C ILE A 168 16.47 2.73 4.74
N VAL A 169 16.36 3.20 3.50
CA VAL A 169 16.91 2.52 2.31
C VAL A 169 18.43 2.40 2.43
N ALA A 170 19.14 3.47 2.83
CA ALA A 170 20.58 3.46 3.00
C ALA A 170 21.04 2.49 4.09
N ASN A 171 20.38 2.48 5.25
CA ASN A 171 20.71 1.58 6.35
C ASN A 171 20.44 0.11 6.01
N ILE A 172 19.34 -0.19 5.32
CA ILE A 172 19.06 -1.54 4.82
C ILE A 172 20.16 -2.01 3.86
N ARG A 173 20.56 -1.17 2.89
CA ARG A 173 21.65 -1.50 1.97
C ARG A 173 22.99 -1.71 2.68
N ALA A 174 23.21 -1.00 3.78
CA ALA A 174 24.41 -1.14 4.61
C ALA A 174 24.32 -2.30 5.63
N GLY A 175 23.22 -3.07 5.65
CA GLY A 175 23.03 -4.17 6.59
C GLY A 175 22.92 -3.74 8.05
N LYS A 176 22.45 -2.52 8.32
CA LYS A 176 22.35 -1.96 9.67
C LYS A 176 20.97 -2.16 10.26
N ASP A 177 20.93 -2.53 11.54
CA ASP A 177 19.71 -2.51 12.35
C ASP A 177 19.06 -1.11 12.36
N LEU A 178 17.74 -1.09 12.37
CA LEU A 178 16.93 0.13 12.29
C LEU A 178 16.05 0.26 13.54
N SER A 179 15.94 1.47 14.08
CA SER A 179 15.05 1.79 15.20
C SER A 179 14.58 3.24 15.14
N TYR A 180 13.27 3.44 15.29
CA TYR A 180 12.61 4.75 15.27
C TYR A 180 11.58 4.83 16.39
N ALA A 181 11.68 5.88 17.21
CA ALA A 181 10.88 6.04 18.43
C ALA A 181 10.41 7.49 18.62
N PRO A 182 9.25 7.88 18.05
CA PRO A 182 8.45 7.15 17.06
C PRO A 182 8.98 7.36 15.63
N LEU A 183 8.45 6.57 14.68
CA LEU A 183 8.59 6.88 13.25
C LEU A 183 7.79 8.15 12.91
N THR A 184 8.38 9.10 12.17
CA THR A 184 7.72 10.39 11.89
C THR A 184 6.32 10.24 11.30
N GLY A 185 5.37 11.02 11.82
CA GLY A 185 3.96 10.98 11.39
C GLY A 185 3.18 9.78 11.96
N THR A 186 3.81 9.02 12.85
CA THR A 186 3.20 7.91 13.58
C THR A 186 3.43 8.10 15.08
N ASP A 187 2.62 7.41 15.89
CA ASP A 187 2.74 7.38 17.34
C ASP A 187 3.30 6.02 17.78
N THR A 188 4.13 5.41 16.93
CA THR A 188 4.52 4.01 17.03
C THR A 188 6.03 3.88 16.98
N HIS A 189 6.59 3.16 17.94
CA HIS A 189 7.98 2.73 17.91
C HIS A 189 8.11 1.53 16.97
N THR A 190 9.09 1.58 16.08
CA THR A 190 9.36 0.50 15.13
C THR A 190 10.84 0.22 15.04
N GLN A 191 11.17 -1.06 14.91
CA GLN A 191 12.55 -1.53 14.88
C GLN A 191 12.65 -2.78 14.02
N LEU A 192 13.80 -2.98 13.39
CA LEU A 192 14.09 -4.15 12.58
C LEU A 192 15.58 -4.49 12.71
N SER A 193 15.86 -5.71 13.15
CA SER A 193 17.22 -6.25 13.19
C SER A 193 17.48 -7.09 11.95
N ILE A 194 18.53 -6.72 11.21
CA ILE A 194 18.94 -7.35 9.95
C ILE A 194 20.45 -7.58 9.87
N THR A 195 21.21 -7.16 10.88
CA THR A 195 22.67 -7.32 10.88
C THR A 195 23.08 -8.79 10.76
N GLU A 196 22.33 -9.69 11.40
CA GLU A 196 22.56 -11.15 11.32
C GLU A 196 22.28 -11.73 9.92
N ASP A 197 21.43 -11.08 9.12
CA ASP A 197 21.13 -11.53 7.76
C ASP A 197 22.27 -11.17 6.79
N ASP A 198 23.11 -10.18 7.13
CA ASP A 198 24.13 -9.57 6.25
C ASP A 198 23.62 -9.32 4.80
N PRO A 199 22.62 -8.44 4.60
CA PRO A 199 22.01 -8.26 3.28
C PRO A 199 22.83 -7.40 2.32
N ALA A 200 23.90 -6.75 2.79
CA ALA A 200 24.69 -5.82 1.99
C ALA A 200 25.26 -6.46 0.70
N PRO A 201 25.81 -7.68 0.70
CA PRO A 201 26.28 -8.34 -0.52
C PRO A 201 25.17 -8.64 -1.54
N VAL A 202 23.96 -8.96 -1.08
CA VAL A 202 22.79 -9.21 -1.94
C VAL A 202 22.35 -7.89 -2.58
N LEU A 203 22.20 -6.84 -1.77
CA LEU A 203 21.68 -5.54 -2.20
C LEU A 203 22.69 -4.72 -3.01
N ALA A 204 24.00 -4.95 -2.84
CA ALA A 204 25.05 -4.29 -3.63
C ALA A 204 24.93 -4.59 -5.14
N ARG A 205 24.29 -5.70 -5.51
CA ARG A 205 24.06 -6.12 -6.91
C ARG A 205 22.78 -5.55 -7.51
N MET A 206 22.03 -4.76 -6.74
CA MET A 206 20.72 -4.24 -7.12
C MET A 206 20.74 -2.71 -7.08
N GLU A 207 20.06 -2.11 -8.05
CA GLU A 207 19.79 -0.67 -8.02
C GLU A 207 18.91 -0.32 -6.80
N PRO A 208 19.16 0.80 -6.11
CA PRO A 208 18.24 1.30 -5.11
C PRO A 208 16.86 1.60 -5.73
N PRO A 209 15.75 1.30 -5.03
CA PRO A 209 14.44 1.60 -5.55
C PRO A 209 14.21 3.11 -5.64
N LYS A 210 13.47 3.53 -6.67
CA LYS A 210 13.01 4.92 -6.77
C LYS A 210 12.01 5.22 -5.65
N MET A 211 12.13 6.38 -5.03
CA MET A 211 11.24 6.79 -3.93
C MET A 211 10.20 7.77 -4.44
N LEU A 212 8.92 7.40 -4.31
CA LEU A 212 7.77 8.17 -4.79
C LEU A 212 6.79 8.45 -3.63
N PRO A 213 6.99 9.53 -2.86
CA PRO A 213 6.04 9.94 -1.83
C PRO A 213 4.70 10.39 -2.45
N ILE A 214 3.59 9.89 -1.89
CA ILE A 214 2.24 10.38 -2.17
C ILE A 214 1.94 11.54 -1.23
N VAL A 215 1.51 12.68 -1.79
CA VAL A 215 1.29 13.93 -1.05
C VAL A 215 0.07 14.68 -1.59
N SER A 216 -0.59 15.44 -0.72
CA SER A 216 -1.84 16.15 -1.02
C SER A 216 -1.71 17.68 -0.96
N ASN A 217 -0.48 18.21 -0.86
CA ASN A 217 -0.22 19.65 -0.94
C ASN A 217 1.26 19.98 -1.18
N TYR A 218 1.50 21.23 -1.57
CA TYR A 218 2.83 21.78 -1.80
C TYR A 218 3.73 21.83 -0.54
N ALA A 219 3.16 22.16 0.63
CA ALA A 219 3.95 22.31 1.86
C ALA A 219 4.65 21.00 2.25
N PHE A 220 3.99 19.85 2.09
CA PHE A 220 4.61 18.54 2.32
C PHE A 220 5.67 18.22 1.28
N CYS A 221 5.46 18.55 0.00
CA CYS A 221 6.47 18.38 -1.05
C CYS A 221 7.76 19.12 -0.67
N LYS A 222 7.62 20.40 -0.32
CA LYS A 222 8.75 21.25 0.05
C LYS A 222 9.44 20.76 1.33
N ARG A 223 8.66 20.35 2.34
CA ARG A 223 9.19 19.82 3.59
C ARG A 223 9.97 18.51 3.39
N ILE A 224 9.47 17.59 2.56
CA ILE A 224 10.19 16.35 2.22
C ILE A 224 11.52 16.69 1.54
N MET A 225 11.46 17.52 0.50
CA MET A 225 12.63 17.99 -0.25
C MET A 225 13.72 18.59 0.66
N ASP A 226 13.34 19.56 1.50
CA ASP A 226 14.29 20.26 2.37
C ASP A 226 14.84 19.33 3.47
N THR A 227 13.98 18.45 4.02
CA THR A 227 14.40 17.49 5.05
C THR A 227 15.36 16.46 4.47
N TRP A 228 15.05 15.90 3.31
CA TRP A 228 15.89 14.88 2.70
C TRP A 228 17.23 15.44 2.27
N ALA A 229 17.24 16.63 1.65
CA ALA A 229 18.47 17.29 1.27
C ALA A 229 19.35 17.57 2.49
N LYS A 230 18.76 18.04 3.60
CA LYS A 230 19.48 18.38 4.83
C LYS A 230 19.99 17.16 5.60
N ARG A 231 19.19 16.09 5.70
CA ARG A 231 19.47 14.94 6.59
C ARG A 231 20.13 13.75 5.90
N TYR A 232 20.01 13.63 4.59
CA TYR A 232 20.42 12.44 3.85
C TYR A 232 21.23 12.81 2.59
N GLU A 233 22.31 13.56 2.78
CA GLU A 233 23.33 13.81 1.74
C GLU A 233 22.77 14.36 0.42
N GLY A 234 21.82 15.30 0.49
CA GLY A 234 21.22 15.86 -0.72
C GLY A 234 20.20 14.96 -1.41
N ALA A 235 19.76 13.86 -0.78
CA ALA A 235 18.75 12.96 -1.34
C ALA A 235 17.48 13.73 -1.75
N ARG A 236 16.88 13.28 -2.86
CA ARG A 236 15.63 13.83 -3.40
C ARG A 236 14.67 12.69 -3.78
N PRO A 237 13.35 12.91 -3.70
CA PRO A 237 12.38 12.01 -4.31
C PRO A 237 12.66 11.85 -5.80
N PHE A 238 12.39 10.66 -6.34
CA PHE A 238 12.42 10.46 -7.79
C PHE A 238 11.27 11.21 -8.45
N ALA A 239 10.08 11.12 -7.86
CA ALA A 239 8.88 11.84 -8.26
C ALA A 239 7.99 12.07 -7.05
N PHE A 240 7.05 13.01 -7.16
CA PHE A 240 5.89 13.06 -6.26
C PHE A 240 4.67 12.46 -6.94
N VAL A 241 3.83 11.78 -6.17
CA VAL A 241 2.46 11.47 -6.58
C VAL A 241 1.53 12.46 -5.89
N LEU A 242 0.93 13.37 -6.64
CA LEU A 242 -0.01 14.35 -6.13
C LEU A 242 -1.41 13.74 -6.13
N GLU A 243 -1.91 13.41 -4.93
CA GLU A 243 -3.19 12.74 -4.75
C GLU A 243 -4.20 13.70 -4.11
N ASN A 244 -5.32 13.93 -4.81
CA ASN A 244 -6.40 14.76 -4.28
C ASN A 244 -7.28 13.98 -3.28
N HIS A 245 -8.11 14.72 -2.53
CA HIS A 245 -8.97 14.13 -1.50
C HIS A 245 -10.12 13.25 -2.04
N ALA A 246 -10.32 13.23 -3.35
CA ALA A 246 -11.33 12.41 -4.02
C ALA A 246 -10.81 10.99 -4.34
N ALA A 247 -9.52 10.73 -4.12
CA ALA A 247 -8.92 9.40 -4.15
C ALA A 247 -9.50 8.44 -3.11
N GLY A 248 -9.52 7.15 -3.41
CA GLY A 248 -9.98 6.11 -2.49
C GLY A 248 -9.00 5.83 -1.35
N GLY A 249 -9.43 5.08 -0.36
CA GLY A 249 -8.62 4.69 0.80
C GLY A 249 -8.51 5.82 1.83
N HIS A 250 -7.34 5.92 2.46
CA HIS A 250 -7.05 6.98 3.42
C HIS A 250 -6.73 8.29 2.72
N ASN A 251 -7.43 9.36 3.08
CA ASN A 251 -7.11 10.70 2.60
C ASN A 251 -6.34 11.50 3.66
N ALA A 252 -5.61 12.53 3.21
CA ALA A 252 -5.15 13.55 4.12
C ALA A 252 -6.36 14.28 4.75
N PRO A 253 -6.31 14.63 6.05
CA PRO A 253 -7.35 15.47 6.64
C PRO A 253 -7.49 16.81 5.91
N PRO A 254 -8.70 17.41 5.88
CA PRO A 254 -8.89 18.72 5.30
C PRO A 254 -8.03 19.77 6.01
N ARG A 255 -7.51 20.76 5.28
CA ARG A 255 -6.59 21.76 5.85
C ARG A 255 -7.18 22.57 7.00
N ASN A 256 -8.46 22.90 6.93
CA ASN A 256 -9.17 23.61 8.00
C ASN A 256 -9.66 22.67 9.12
N LYS A 257 -9.36 21.36 9.04
CA LYS A 257 -9.78 20.28 9.96
C LYS A 257 -11.29 20.06 10.05
N VAL A 258 -12.09 20.74 9.24
CA VAL A 258 -13.55 20.68 9.24
C VAL A 258 -14.06 20.03 7.96
N ALA A 259 -13.71 20.59 6.81
CA ALA A 259 -14.19 20.15 5.50
C ALA A 259 -13.19 20.51 4.40
N PHE A 260 -13.16 19.69 3.34
CA PHE A 260 -12.35 19.97 2.16
C PHE A 260 -12.86 21.24 1.46
N THR A 261 -11.93 22.08 0.99
CA THR A 261 -12.22 23.33 0.28
C THR A 261 -11.39 23.42 -1.00
N GLU A 262 -11.58 24.48 -1.80
CA GLU A 262 -10.78 24.75 -3.01
C GLU A 262 -9.27 24.77 -2.75
N THR A 263 -8.84 25.09 -1.52
CA THR A 263 -7.42 25.04 -1.19
C THR A 263 -6.87 23.62 -1.20
N ASP A 264 -7.70 22.61 -0.93
CA ASP A 264 -7.34 21.19 -0.97
C ASP A 264 -7.32 20.63 -2.40
N ASP A 265 -7.81 21.38 -3.39
CA ASP A 265 -7.81 20.99 -4.79
C ASP A 265 -6.38 21.02 -5.37
N LEU A 266 -6.10 20.05 -6.23
CA LEU A 266 -4.82 19.82 -6.86
C LEU A 266 -4.39 21.01 -7.73
N ASP A 267 -5.32 21.64 -8.45
CA ASP A 267 -5.02 22.82 -9.28
C ASP A 267 -4.46 23.99 -8.46
N SER A 268 -4.84 24.12 -7.19
CA SER A 268 -4.36 25.21 -6.32
C SER A 268 -2.86 25.15 -6.00
N TYR A 269 -2.23 23.98 -6.17
CA TYR A 269 -0.84 23.76 -5.81
C TYR A 269 0.00 23.03 -6.87
N PHE A 270 -0.60 22.53 -7.95
CA PHE A 270 0.10 21.80 -9.01
C PHE A 270 1.28 22.58 -9.58
N ASP A 271 1.06 23.81 -10.05
CA ASP A 271 2.11 24.63 -10.68
C ASP A 271 3.26 24.94 -9.71
N LYS A 272 2.96 25.09 -8.41
CA LYS A 272 3.97 25.30 -7.36
C LYS A 272 4.84 24.06 -7.18
N VAL A 273 4.24 22.86 -7.21
CA VAL A 273 5.00 21.60 -7.14
C VAL A 273 5.80 21.39 -8.42
N LEU A 274 5.22 21.69 -9.60
CA LEU A 274 5.92 21.63 -10.88
C LEU A 274 7.18 22.51 -10.86
N GLY A 275 7.09 23.70 -10.27
CA GLY A 275 8.22 24.60 -10.03
C GLY A 275 9.34 24.05 -9.14
N LEU A 276 9.15 22.93 -8.43
CA LEU A 276 10.23 22.24 -7.69
C LEU A 276 11.18 21.45 -8.61
N GLY A 277 10.81 21.28 -9.88
CA GLY A 277 11.65 20.64 -10.91
C GLY A 277 11.80 19.13 -10.72
N LEU A 278 10.81 18.45 -10.14
CA LEU A 278 10.75 16.99 -10.06
C LEU A 278 9.61 16.45 -10.94
N PRO A 279 9.73 15.22 -11.46
CA PRO A 279 8.61 14.51 -12.07
C PRO A 279 7.40 14.43 -11.14
N ILE A 280 6.20 14.57 -11.71
CA ILE A 280 4.93 14.53 -10.98
C ILE A 280 4.03 13.48 -11.63
N TYR A 281 3.49 12.58 -10.82
CA TYR A 281 2.30 11.82 -11.17
C TYR A 281 1.08 12.46 -10.54
N VAL A 282 -0.02 12.54 -11.28
CA VAL A 282 -1.30 12.97 -10.73
C VAL A 282 -2.16 11.77 -10.38
N ALA A 283 -2.84 11.81 -9.23
CA ALA A 283 -3.69 10.74 -8.73
C ALA A 283 -4.97 11.30 -8.10
N GLY A 284 -5.98 10.42 -8.01
CA GLY A 284 -7.24 10.71 -7.33
C GLY A 284 -8.42 10.71 -8.29
N GLU A 285 -9.26 11.74 -8.21
CA GLU A 285 -10.38 11.88 -9.13
C GLU A 285 -9.95 12.39 -10.50
N PHE A 286 -10.50 11.74 -11.53
CA PHE A 286 -10.34 12.11 -12.91
C PHE A 286 -11.74 12.17 -13.55
N PRO A 287 -12.06 13.21 -14.33
CA PRO A 287 -13.36 13.31 -15.01
C PRO A 287 -13.68 12.11 -15.90
N GLY A 288 -12.69 11.55 -16.60
CA GLY A 288 -12.85 10.33 -17.40
C GLY A 288 -12.60 9.03 -16.63
N GLY A 289 -12.44 9.07 -15.31
CA GLY A 289 -12.17 7.91 -14.48
C GLY A 289 -10.76 7.33 -14.64
N GLY A 290 -9.80 8.12 -15.14
CA GLY A 290 -8.47 7.66 -15.49
C GLY A 290 -8.45 7.09 -16.90
N SER A 291 -9.01 7.84 -17.85
CA SER A 291 -9.06 7.52 -19.26
C SER A 291 -7.83 8.03 -20.02
N ARG A 292 -7.77 7.74 -21.32
CA ARG A 292 -6.78 8.35 -22.22
C ARG A 292 -6.85 9.88 -22.23
N SER A 293 -8.04 10.48 -22.17
CA SER A 293 -8.15 11.94 -22.18
C SER A 293 -7.55 12.54 -20.91
N ASP A 294 -7.77 11.90 -19.76
CA ASP A 294 -7.16 12.34 -18.49
C ASP A 294 -5.64 12.20 -18.53
N TYR A 295 -5.14 11.08 -19.06
CA TYR A 295 -3.72 10.83 -19.25
C TYR A 295 -3.08 11.92 -20.13
N LEU A 296 -3.63 12.18 -21.32
CA LEU A 296 -3.11 13.18 -22.24
C LEU A 296 -3.19 14.60 -21.68
N HIS A 297 -4.30 14.94 -21.00
CA HIS A 297 -4.48 16.24 -20.36
C HIS A 297 -3.37 16.54 -19.36
N TRP A 298 -3.08 15.61 -18.45
CA TRP A 298 -2.05 15.82 -17.43
C TRP A 298 -0.63 15.85 -18.01
N LEU A 299 -0.36 15.06 -19.06
CA LEU A 299 0.91 15.17 -19.78
C LEU A 299 1.08 16.54 -20.45
N GLU A 300 0.03 17.08 -21.07
CA GLU A 300 0.04 18.41 -21.68
C GLU A 300 0.22 19.51 -20.62
N ARG A 301 -0.37 19.33 -19.43
CA ARG A 301 -0.22 20.23 -18.28
C ARG A 301 1.17 20.14 -17.62
N GLY A 302 2.04 19.23 -18.06
CA GLY A 302 3.43 19.11 -17.60
C GLY A 302 3.67 18.04 -16.53
N ALA A 303 2.66 17.24 -16.18
CA ALA A 303 2.89 16.05 -15.36
C ALA A 303 3.73 15.02 -16.13
N TYR A 304 4.50 14.22 -15.40
CA TYR A 304 5.19 13.07 -15.99
C TYR A 304 4.22 11.95 -16.34
N GLY A 305 3.14 11.81 -15.58
CA GLY A 305 2.21 10.70 -15.71
C GLY A 305 1.00 10.79 -14.79
N ILE A 306 0.22 9.71 -14.73
CA ILE A 306 -0.92 9.56 -13.82
C ILE A 306 -0.82 8.25 -13.03
N GLN A 307 -1.45 8.21 -11.86
CA GLN A 307 -1.69 7.03 -11.06
C GLN A 307 -3.20 6.75 -10.99
N VAL A 308 -3.60 5.54 -11.37
CA VAL A 308 -5.00 5.12 -11.42
C VAL A 308 -5.25 4.01 -10.40
N GLY A 309 -6.24 4.22 -9.53
CA GLY A 309 -6.66 3.28 -8.49
C GLY A 309 -7.98 2.59 -8.82
N SER A 310 -9.11 3.24 -8.52
CA SER A 310 -10.45 2.65 -8.57
C SER A 310 -10.77 1.85 -9.84
N ARG A 311 -10.33 2.32 -11.00
CA ARG A 311 -10.53 1.63 -12.28
C ARG A 311 -9.85 0.27 -12.33
N PHE A 312 -8.62 0.17 -11.83
CA PHE A 312 -7.90 -1.10 -11.67
C PHE A 312 -8.44 -1.93 -10.49
N ALA A 313 -8.92 -1.31 -9.42
CA ALA A 313 -9.55 -2.04 -8.32
C ALA A 313 -10.77 -2.87 -8.77
N LEU A 314 -11.51 -2.36 -9.77
CA LEU A 314 -12.70 -3.00 -10.31
C LEU A 314 -12.45 -3.86 -11.56
N CYS A 315 -11.19 -4.05 -11.98
CA CYS A 315 -10.90 -4.96 -13.09
C CYS A 315 -11.00 -6.44 -12.67
N SER A 316 -11.12 -7.34 -13.65
CA SER A 316 -11.23 -8.79 -13.38
C SER A 316 -9.97 -9.40 -12.77
N ASP A 317 -8.82 -8.74 -12.92
CA ASP A 317 -7.51 -9.20 -12.45
C ASP A 317 -7.14 -8.68 -11.05
N SER A 318 -7.97 -7.82 -10.45
CA SER A 318 -7.75 -7.33 -9.10
C SER A 318 -7.97 -8.43 -8.05
N GLY A 319 -7.35 -8.28 -6.89
CA GLY A 319 -7.56 -9.19 -5.76
C GLY A 319 -8.84 -8.94 -4.97
N MET A 320 -9.74 -8.06 -5.44
CA MET A 320 -11.04 -7.88 -4.82
C MET A 320 -11.90 -9.14 -5.02
N ARG A 321 -12.62 -9.55 -3.98
CA ARG A 321 -13.62 -10.62 -4.12
C ARG A 321 -14.59 -10.33 -5.27
N PRO A 322 -14.86 -11.32 -6.16
CA PRO A 322 -15.75 -11.13 -7.29
C PRO A 322 -17.14 -10.63 -6.89
N ASP A 323 -17.75 -11.18 -5.84
CA ASP A 323 -19.09 -10.79 -5.42
C ASP A 323 -19.19 -9.32 -4.97
N LEU A 324 -18.15 -8.80 -4.31
CA LEU A 324 -18.09 -7.38 -3.93
C LEU A 324 -17.86 -6.48 -5.14
N ARG A 325 -16.93 -6.86 -6.02
CA ARG A 325 -16.62 -6.10 -7.25
C ARG A 325 -17.85 -6.02 -8.14
N ASP A 326 -18.51 -7.15 -8.37
CA ASP A 326 -19.64 -7.25 -9.28
C ASP A 326 -20.85 -6.49 -8.73
N ALA A 327 -21.07 -6.53 -7.40
CA ALA A 327 -22.10 -5.70 -6.74
C ALA A 327 -21.86 -4.20 -6.94
N VAL A 328 -20.61 -3.73 -6.84
CA VAL A 328 -20.27 -2.31 -7.06
C VAL A 328 -20.49 -1.92 -8.52
N ILE A 329 -20.02 -2.71 -9.47
CA ILE A 329 -20.19 -2.42 -10.90
C ILE A 329 -21.68 -2.37 -11.27
N GLU A 330 -22.49 -3.28 -10.73
CA GLU A 330 -23.93 -3.30 -10.98
C GLU A 330 -24.64 -2.10 -10.33
N ALA A 331 -24.25 -1.70 -9.13
CA ALA A 331 -24.75 -0.47 -8.52
C ALA A 331 -24.32 0.79 -9.30
N ASN A 332 -23.11 0.81 -9.87
CA ASN A 332 -22.64 1.90 -10.76
C ASN A 332 -23.48 2.00 -12.04
N ARG A 333 -23.85 0.86 -12.66
CA ARG A 333 -24.73 0.83 -13.84
C ARG A 333 -26.09 1.47 -13.55
N ARG A 334 -26.64 1.17 -12.37
CA ARG A 334 -27.94 1.68 -11.91
C ARG A 334 -27.87 3.11 -11.36
N GLY A 335 -26.68 3.66 -11.17
CA GLY A 335 -26.49 4.98 -10.56
C GLY A 335 -26.80 5.01 -9.05
N GLU A 336 -26.71 3.86 -8.39
CA GLU A 336 -27.05 3.68 -6.97
C GLU A 336 -25.83 3.69 -6.05
N SER A 337 -24.62 3.57 -6.62
CA SER A 337 -23.38 3.58 -5.84
C SER A 337 -23.12 4.95 -5.23
N GLU A 338 -22.70 4.94 -3.97
CA GLU A 338 -22.29 6.13 -3.23
C GLU A 338 -20.91 5.91 -2.63
N VAL A 339 -20.02 6.90 -2.80
CA VAL A 339 -18.73 6.97 -2.12
C VAL A 339 -18.83 7.99 -1.00
N VAL A 340 -18.54 7.56 0.23
CA VAL A 340 -18.60 8.39 1.43
C VAL A 340 -17.22 8.54 2.02
N THR A 341 -16.78 9.78 2.23
CA THR A 341 -15.58 10.09 3.02
C THR A 341 -15.94 10.07 4.50
N ASP A 342 -15.53 9.02 5.20
CA ASP A 342 -15.82 8.84 6.62
C ASP A 342 -14.65 9.31 7.48
N LEU A 343 -14.88 10.37 8.27
CA LEU A 343 -13.85 10.96 9.14
C LEU A 343 -13.55 10.11 10.37
N ARG A 344 -14.41 9.14 10.70
CA ARG A 344 -14.29 8.34 11.92
C ARG A 344 -13.94 6.89 11.66
N LEU A 345 -14.22 6.34 10.49
CA LEU A 345 -14.07 4.91 10.25
C LEU A 345 -12.68 4.37 10.56
N SER A 346 -11.63 5.11 10.19
CA SER A 346 -10.25 4.68 10.38
C SER A 346 -9.80 4.77 11.85
N PRO A 347 -9.14 3.73 12.38
CA PRO A 347 -8.49 3.79 13.70
C PRO A 347 -7.32 4.77 13.81
N THR A 348 -6.86 5.32 12.68
CA THR A 348 -5.69 6.20 12.60
C THR A 348 -6.04 7.69 12.75
N GLY A 349 -7.33 8.03 12.78
CA GLY A 349 -7.82 9.40 12.71
C GLY A 349 -7.78 10.04 11.32
N TYR A 350 -7.31 9.33 10.29
CA TYR A 350 -7.35 9.80 8.91
C TYR A 350 -8.71 9.52 8.30
N PRO A 351 -9.29 10.45 7.52
CA PRO A 351 -10.47 10.16 6.71
C PRO A 351 -10.28 8.91 5.86
N PHE A 352 -11.33 8.12 5.70
CA PHE A 352 -11.31 6.92 4.88
C PHE A 352 -12.53 6.89 3.96
N LYS A 353 -12.31 6.76 2.65
CA LYS A 353 -13.42 6.59 1.70
C LYS A 353 -13.93 5.16 1.69
N ARG A 354 -15.24 5.00 1.77
CA ARG A 354 -15.92 3.71 1.65
C ARG A 354 -17.01 3.79 0.58
N VAL A 355 -17.28 2.64 -0.04
CA VAL A 355 -18.40 2.46 -0.96
C VAL A 355 -19.56 1.81 -0.21
N SER A 356 -20.78 2.28 -0.46
CA SER A 356 -21.99 1.65 0.07
C SER A 356 -22.26 0.33 -0.67
N VAL A 357 -21.96 -0.81 -0.02
CA VAL A 357 -22.18 -2.16 -0.55
C VAL A 357 -22.97 -3.00 0.46
N PRO A 358 -24.11 -3.61 0.07
CA PRO A 358 -24.89 -4.47 0.97
C PRO A 358 -24.07 -5.61 1.58
N GLY A 359 -24.33 -5.94 2.85
CA GLY A 359 -23.64 -7.02 3.55
C GLY A 359 -22.21 -6.69 3.99
N THR A 360 -21.77 -5.45 3.82
CA THR A 360 -20.43 -4.98 4.23
C THR A 360 -20.54 -4.01 5.42
N LEU A 361 -19.39 -3.61 5.97
CA LEU A 361 -19.34 -2.63 7.07
C LEU A 361 -19.78 -1.22 6.68
N SER A 362 -20.10 -0.96 5.41
CA SER A 362 -20.78 0.28 5.02
C SER A 362 -22.26 0.30 5.42
N ASP A 363 -22.88 -0.85 5.70
CA ASP A 363 -24.25 -0.94 6.21
C ASP A 363 -24.27 -0.78 7.74
N PRO A 364 -24.96 0.24 8.30
CA PRO A 364 -25.02 0.46 9.74
C PRO A 364 -25.54 -0.73 10.54
N ARG A 365 -26.42 -1.56 9.97
CA ARG A 365 -26.96 -2.76 10.63
C ARG A 365 -25.91 -3.85 10.75
N VAL A 366 -25.10 -4.05 9.70
CA VAL A 366 -23.97 -4.98 9.72
C VAL A 366 -22.91 -4.49 10.70
N TYR A 367 -22.61 -3.19 10.68
CA TYR A 367 -21.68 -2.56 11.63
C TYR A 367 -22.13 -2.73 13.08
N ALA A 368 -23.42 -2.53 13.37
CA ALA A 368 -23.96 -2.65 14.73
C ALA A 368 -24.02 -4.10 15.23
N ALA A 369 -24.25 -5.07 14.34
CA ALA A 369 -24.36 -6.48 14.70
C ALA A 369 -23.01 -7.18 14.90
N ARG A 370 -21.93 -6.66 14.32
CA ARG A 370 -20.62 -7.32 14.37
C ARG A 370 -19.93 -7.17 15.75
N PRO A 371 -19.24 -8.20 16.25
CA PRO A 371 -18.38 -8.07 17.41
C PRO A 371 -17.13 -7.22 17.07
N ARG A 372 -16.71 -6.32 17.97
CA ARG A 372 -15.44 -5.59 17.81
C ARG A 372 -14.27 -6.56 17.87
N VAL A 373 -13.38 -6.53 16.88
CA VAL A 373 -12.16 -7.35 16.84
C VAL A 373 -10.98 -6.52 16.34
N CYS A 374 -9.77 -6.77 16.87
CA CYS A 374 -8.53 -6.28 16.29
C CYS A 374 -7.44 -7.32 16.50
N SER A 375 -7.22 -8.15 15.48
CA SER A 375 -6.38 -9.34 15.54
C SER A 375 -5.18 -9.28 14.58
N ARG A 376 -4.89 -8.08 14.03
CA ARG A 376 -3.81 -7.85 13.05
C ARG A 376 -2.83 -6.77 13.46
N LEU A 377 -3.30 -5.76 14.20
CA LEU A 377 -2.52 -4.67 14.79
C LEU A 377 -1.78 -3.76 13.81
N HIS A 378 -1.98 -3.86 12.48
CA HIS A 378 -1.22 -3.05 11.52
C HIS A 378 -1.37 -1.54 11.73
N LEU A 379 -2.51 -1.08 12.25
CA LEU A 379 -2.79 0.34 12.53
C LEU A 379 -2.71 0.67 14.03
N ALA A 380 -2.07 -0.17 14.85
CA ALA A 380 -1.92 0.09 16.27
C ALA A 380 -0.78 1.10 16.55
N ARG A 381 -0.93 1.85 17.64
CA ARG A 381 0.06 2.81 18.15
C ARG A 381 0.70 2.32 19.45
N SER A 382 1.89 2.83 19.73
CA SER A 382 2.58 2.55 20.99
C SER A 382 1.93 3.33 22.14
N VAL A 383 1.79 2.66 23.29
CA VAL A 383 1.47 3.28 24.58
C VAL A 383 2.40 2.73 25.63
N PHE A 384 2.75 3.58 26.60
CA PHE A 384 3.73 3.29 27.63
C PHE A 384 3.06 3.40 28.99
N ARG A 385 3.32 2.42 29.86
CA ARG A 385 2.84 2.43 31.24
C ARG A 385 3.93 2.00 32.19
N GLU A 386 4.12 2.80 33.24
CA GLU A 386 4.93 2.42 34.37
C GLU A 386 4.30 1.22 35.10
N GLN A 387 5.14 0.26 35.45
CA GLN A 387 4.79 -0.95 36.18
C GLN A 387 5.10 -0.76 37.67
N PRO A 388 4.52 -1.57 38.58
CA PRO A 388 4.80 -1.48 40.02
C PRO A 388 6.28 -1.64 40.41
N ASP A 389 7.08 -2.27 39.55
CA ASP A 389 8.53 -2.43 39.72
C ASP A 389 9.36 -1.24 39.18
N GLY A 390 8.70 -0.17 38.75
CA GLY A 390 9.33 1.03 38.16
C GLY A 390 9.73 0.89 36.70
N THR A 391 9.51 -0.26 36.05
CA THR A 391 9.79 -0.43 34.63
C THR A 391 8.71 0.20 33.74
N VAL A 392 9.07 0.68 32.55
CA VAL A 392 8.09 1.18 31.57
C VAL A 392 7.81 0.09 30.55
N LYS A 393 6.56 -0.35 30.48
CA LYS A 393 6.09 -1.36 29.54
C LYS A 393 5.43 -0.71 28.33
N GLU A 394 5.93 -1.04 27.14
CA GLU A 394 5.26 -0.71 25.89
C GLU A 394 4.12 -1.70 25.61
N SER A 395 3.02 -1.20 25.06
CA SER A 395 1.90 -1.98 24.55
C SER A 395 1.35 -1.35 23.27
N TYR A 396 0.63 -2.15 22.47
CA TYR A 396 -0.01 -1.67 21.25
C TYR A 396 -1.51 -1.47 21.46
N ILE A 397 -1.97 -0.25 21.20
CA ILE A 397 -3.37 0.16 21.32
C ILE A 397 -3.94 0.54 19.95
N CYS A 398 -5.22 0.26 19.73
CA CYS A 398 -5.92 0.57 18.49
C CYS A 398 -7.41 0.78 18.81
N PRO A 399 -8.02 1.90 18.42
CA PRO A 399 -9.42 2.18 18.72
C PRO A 399 -10.39 1.10 18.23
N ALA A 400 -10.08 0.36 17.18
CA ALA A 400 -10.95 -0.71 16.66
C ALA A 400 -10.94 -2.02 17.48
N MET A 401 -10.08 -2.16 18.49
CA MET A 401 -10.04 -3.37 19.30
C MET A 401 -11.29 -3.53 20.20
N PRO A 402 -11.48 -4.70 20.85
CA PRO A 402 -12.55 -4.86 21.83
C PRO A 402 -12.47 -3.77 22.90
N GLU A 403 -13.59 -3.12 23.20
CA GLU A 403 -13.67 -1.95 24.08
C GLU A 403 -12.97 -2.19 25.43
N LYS A 404 -13.30 -3.29 26.12
CA LYS A 404 -12.67 -3.65 27.39
C LYS A 404 -11.14 -3.70 27.29
N ARG A 405 -10.60 -4.19 26.18
CA ARG A 405 -9.15 -4.24 25.95
C ARG A 405 -8.59 -2.83 25.70
N PHE A 406 -9.25 -2.02 24.88
CA PHE A 406 -8.85 -0.64 24.60
C PHE A 406 -8.77 0.20 25.87
N LEU A 407 -9.82 0.18 26.70
CA LEU A 407 -9.88 0.89 27.97
C LEU A 407 -8.83 0.36 28.96
N SER A 408 -8.64 -0.96 29.02
CA SER A 408 -7.60 -1.55 29.88
C SER A 408 -6.19 -1.10 29.52
N LEU A 409 -5.94 -0.68 28.27
CA LEU A 409 -4.68 -0.12 27.78
C LEU A 409 -4.60 1.41 27.87
N GLY A 410 -5.68 2.06 28.34
CA GLY A 410 -5.69 3.49 28.67
C GLY A 410 -6.13 4.36 27.52
N GLY A 411 -6.86 3.78 26.57
CA GLY A 411 -7.47 4.53 25.48
C GLY A 411 -8.61 5.41 25.99
N ASP A 412 -8.81 6.54 25.31
CA ASP A 412 -9.91 7.46 25.58
C ASP A 412 -11.23 6.92 25.01
N PRO A 413 -12.29 6.70 25.82
CA PRO A 413 -13.59 6.26 25.33
C PRO A 413 -14.11 7.03 24.10
N ALA A 414 -13.81 8.33 23.98
CA ALA A 414 -14.23 9.14 22.83
C ALA A 414 -13.62 8.68 21.49
N GLU A 415 -12.55 7.89 21.51
CA GLU A 415 -11.94 7.32 20.30
C GLU A 415 -12.69 6.08 19.78
N LEU A 416 -13.65 5.51 20.50
CA LEU A 416 -14.27 4.21 20.18
C LEU A 416 -15.36 4.27 19.11
N ASP A 417 -16.12 5.36 19.03
CA ASP A 417 -17.33 5.40 18.18
C ASP A 417 -16.97 5.39 16.70
N ASP A 418 -17.77 4.60 15.96
CA ASP A 418 -17.71 4.41 14.51
C ASP A 418 -16.38 3.84 13.98
N ARG A 419 -15.54 3.27 14.85
CA ARG A 419 -14.27 2.65 14.44
C ARG A 419 -14.47 1.27 13.83
N VAL A 420 -13.83 1.04 12.69
CA VAL A 420 -13.75 -0.27 12.02
C VAL A 420 -12.33 -0.82 12.11
N CYS A 421 -12.19 -2.14 12.30
CA CYS A 421 -10.89 -2.78 12.12
C CYS A 421 -10.57 -2.91 10.63
N LEU A 422 -10.06 -1.82 10.04
CA LEU A 422 -9.68 -1.78 8.63
C LEU A 422 -8.73 -2.92 8.22
N CYS A 423 -7.87 -3.37 9.14
CA CYS A 423 -6.95 -4.47 8.87
C CYS A 423 -7.69 -5.77 8.54
N ASN A 424 -8.69 -6.14 9.35
CA ASN A 424 -9.49 -7.34 9.12
C ASN A 424 -10.48 -7.15 7.97
N ALA A 425 -11.16 -6.00 7.94
CA ALA A 425 -12.17 -5.71 6.92
C ALA A 425 -11.59 -5.67 5.51
N LEU A 426 -10.38 -5.12 5.31
CA LEU A 426 -9.73 -5.10 4.00
C LEU A 426 -9.14 -6.46 3.61
N LEU A 427 -8.70 -7.29 4.56
CA LEU A 427 -8.37 -8.70 4.29
C LEU A 427 -9.62 -9.46 3.80
N SER A 428 -10.75 -9.24 4.48
CA SER A 428 -12.06 -9.81 4.13
C SER A 428 -12.51 -9.40 2.72
N THR A 429 -12.28 -8.15 2.33
CA THR A 429 -12.52 -7.66 0.96
C THR A 429 -11.67 -8.38 -0.10
N ALA A 430 -10.46 -8.81 0.27
CA ALA A 430 -9.56 -9.58 -0.59
C ALA A 430 -9.75 -11.11 -0.49
N GLY A 431 -10.77 -11.58 0.25
CA GLY A 431 -11.11 -13.00 0.37
C GLY A 431 -10.47 -13.73 1.55
N PHE A 432 -9.75 -13.04 2.42
CA PHE A 432 -9.06 -13.63 3.58
C PHE A 432 -9.80 -13.32 4.88
N TYR A 433 -9.95 -14.32 5.76
CA TYR A 433 -10.54 -14.16 7.10
C TYR A 433 -11.93 -13.49 7.10
N HIS A 434 -12.76 -13.78 6.09
CA HIS A 434 -14.11 -13.23 5.98
C HIS A 434 -15.07 -13.70 7.10
N ASP A 435 -14.69 -14.75 7.82
CA ASP A 435 -15.32 -15.26 9.04
C ASP A 435 -14.97 -14.41 10.28
N VAL A 436 -13.91 -13.59 10.23
CA VAL A 436 -13.45 -12.78 11.37
C VAL A 436 -14.07 -11.39 11.40
N GLU A 437 -14.22 -10.74 10.25
CA GLU A 437 -14.79 -9.40 10.13
C GLU A 437 -15.49 -9.26 8.77
N PRO A 438 -16.69 -8.66 8.70
CA PRO A 438 -17.32 -8.32 7.43
C PRO A 438 -16.42 -7.40 6.59
N PRO A 439 -16.50 -7.47 5.25
CA PRO A 439 -15.63 -6.71 4.37
C PRO A 439 -15.93 -5.21 4.43
N ILE A 440 -15.00 -4.41 3.92
CA ILE A 440 -15.26 -3.01 3.58
C ILE A 440 -14.64 -2.67 2.23
N VAL A 441 -15.44 -2.08 1.34
CA VAL A 441 -14.97 -1.68 0.01
C VAL A 441 -14.58 -0.21 0.04
N THR A 442 -13.42 0.09 -0.56
CA THR A 442 -12.92 1.45 -0.71
C THR A 442 -12.62 1.73 -2.17
N LEU A 443 -13.12 2.87 -2.66
CA LEU A 443 -12.86 3.42 -3.99
C LEU A 443 -12.83 4.95 -3.86
N GLY A 444 -12.11 5.61 -4.76
CA GLY A 444 -12.28 7.03 -5.02
C GLY A 444 -13.43 7.29 -5.97
N ASP A 445 -13.78 8.56 -6.16
CA ASP A 445 -15.01 8.99 -6.84
C ASP A 445 -15.05 8.55 -8.32
N SER A 446 -13.88 8.52 -8.98
CA SER A 446 -13.67 7.90 -10.31
C SER A 446 -14.16 6.44 -10.42
N GLY A 447 -14.26 5.72 -9.31
CA GLY A 447 -14.74 4.34 -9.27
C GLY A 447 -16.21 4.22 -9.64
N LEU A 448 -17.02 5.27 -9.45
CA LEU A 448 -18.43 5.32 -9.81
C LEU A 448 -18.66 5.29 -11.33
N LEU A 449 -17.64 5.65 -12.11
CA LEU A 449 -17.68 5.67 -13.57
C LEU A 449 -17.48 4.28 -14.19
N VAL A 450 -17.03 3.29 -13.41
CA VAL A 450 -16.77 1.93 -13.91
C VAL A 450 -18.07 1.14 -13.98
N LYS A 451 -18.59 0.96 -15.19
CA LYS A 451 -19.87 0.27 -15.47
C LYS A 451 -19.69 -1.07 -16.18
N GLU A 452 -18.46 -1.43 -16.56
CA GLU A 452 -18.16 -2.63 -17.33
C GLU A 452 -17.09 -3.47 -16.64
N HIS A 453 -17.17 -4.78 -16.83
CA HIS A 453 -16.12 -5.68 -16.38
C HIS A 453 -15.01 -5.65 -17.42
N LEU A 454 -13.92 -4.98 -17.08
CA LEU A 454 -12.72 -4.93 -17.91
C LEU A 454 -11.62 -5.77 -17.27
N SER A 455 -10.82 -6.42 -18.10
CA SER A 455 -9.51 -6.94 -17.69
C SER A 455 -8.52 -5.79 -17.49
N ALA A 456 -7.45 -6.05 -16.74
CA ALA A 456 -6.37 -5.07 -16.60
C ALA A 456 -5.77 -4.69 -17.95
N ARG A 457 -5.71 -5.63 -18.91
CA ARG A 457 -5.29 -5.34 -20.29
C ARG A 457 -6.21 -4.33 -20.97
N GLN A 458 -7.52 -4.54 -20.95
CA GLN A 458 -8.47 -3.61 -21.57
C GLN A 458 -8.36 -2.20 -20.95
N VAL A 459 -8.22 -2.11 -19.63
CA VAL A 459 -7.98 -0.82 -18.95
C VAL A 459 -6.69 -0.17 -19.44
N MET A 460 -5.61 -0.94 -19.59
CA MET A 460 -4.33 -0.46 -20.13
C MET A 460 -4.46 0.04 -21.57
N GLU A 461 -5.15 -0.71 -22.44
CA GLU A 461 -5.37 -0.36 -23.84
C GLU A 461 -6.23 0.90 -24.00
N GLU A 462 -7.25 1.07 -23.15
CA GLU A 462 -8.08 2.27 -23.15
C GLU A 462 -7.34 3.54 -22.70
N ILE A 463 -6.26 3.40 -21.90
CA ILE A 463 -5.44 4.54 -21.46
C ILE A 463 -4.30 4.80 -22.45
N LEU A 464 -3.53 3.76 -22.80
CA LEU A 464 -2.26 3.87 -23.53
C LEU A 464 -2.35 3.57 -25.03
N THR A 465 -3.48 3.04 -25.51
CA THR A 465 -3.76 2.40 -26.81
C THR A 465 -3.33 0.93 -26.94
N PRO A 466 -4.06 0.13 -27.76
CA PRO A 466 -3.65 -1.22 -28.12
C PRO A 466 -2.24 -1.31 -28.71
N GLU A 467 -1.84 -0.36 -29.55
CA GLU A 467 -0.53 -0.36 -30.20
C GLU A 467 0.60 -0.19 -29.19
N TYR A 468 0.43 0.72 -28.22
CA TYR A 468 1.40 0.89 -27.14
C TYR A 468 1.53 -0.39 -26.32
N VAL A 469 0.39 -0.96 -25.91
CA VAL A 469 0.34 -2.15 -25.07
C VAL A 469 1.00 -3.35 -25.76
N ALA A 470 0.69 -3.58 -27.03
CA ALA A 470 1.31 -4.64 -27.82
C ALA A 470 2.83 -4.46 -27.98
N GLN A 471 3.28 -3.22 -28.20
CA GLN A 471 4.70 -2.91 -28.30
C GLN A 471 5.43 -3.08 -26.96
N ALA A 472 4.84 -2.59 -25.86
CA ALA A 472 5.40 -2.74 -24.52
C ALA A 472 5.53 -4.20 -24.11
N GLU A 473 4.51 -5.02 -24.40
CA GLU A 473 4.55 -6.46 -24.12
C GLU A 473 5.71 -7.16 -24.85
N LYS A 474 5.95 -6.80 -26.11
CA LYS A 474 7.09 -7.30 -26.89
C LYS A 474 8.43 -6.84 -26.32
N ASP A 475 8.56 -5.57 -25.99
CA ASP A 475 9.82 -4.97 -25.52
C ASP A 475 10.19 -5.43 -24.11
N LEU A 476 9.19 -5.72 -23.28
CA LEU A 476 9.36 -6.12 -21.89
C LEU A 476 9.34 -7.63 -21.68
N ALA A 477 9.09 -8.43 -22.70
CA ALA A 477 9.26 -9.89 -22.62
C ALA A 477 10.71 -10.25 -22.22
N GLU A 478 10.88 -11.22 -21.33
CA GLU A 478 12.19 -11.83 -21.08
C GLU A 478 12.65 -12.52 -22.37
N THR A 479 13.82 -12.15 -22.89
CA THR A 479 14.49 -12.95 -23.92
C THR A 479 14.96 -14.24 -23.26
N THR A 480 14.34 -15.36 -23.67
CA THR A 480 14.70 -16.75 -23.29
C THR A 480 16.17 -17.05 -23.49
#